data_AF-A0A9E3BNI9-F1
#
_entry.id   AF-A0A9E3BNI9-F1
#
_cell.length_a   1.000
_cell.length_b   1.000
_cell.length_c   1.000
_cell.angle_alpha   90.00
_cell.angle_beta   90.00
_cell.angle_gamma   90.00
#
_symmetry.space_group_name_H-M   'P 1'
#
loop_
_entity.id
_entity.type
_entity.pdbx_description
1 polymer ?
#
loop_
_entity_poly.entity_id
_entity_poly.type
_entity_poly.pdbx_seq_one_letter_code
_entity_poly.pdbx_strand_id
1 'polypeptide(L)'
;MHDVVIRGGTVIDGTGRDGFTGDVAIEDGRIVAVGGKAGPARHEIDAAGLLVTPGFIDIHTHYDGQAVWDRHLAPSSWHGVTTAVMGNCGVGFA
;
A
#
# COMPACT_ATOMS: atom_id res chain seq x y z
N MET A 1 19.01 -10.39 -3.53
CA MET A 1 17.91 -10.38 -4.52
C MET A 1 16.65 -10.19 -3.73
N HIS A 2 15.87 -9.15 -4.02
CA HIS A 2 14.67 -8.80 -3.26
C HIS A 2 13.45 -9.63 -3.70
N ASP A 3 12.36 -9.62 -2.94
CA ASP A 3 11.11 -10.26 -3.37
C ASP A 3 10.38 -9.42 -4.41
N VAL A 4 10.15 -8.15 -4.08
CA VAL A 4 9.51 -7.17 -4.98
C VAL A 4 10.34 -5.90 -5.01
N VAL A 5 10.52 -5.32 -6.18
CA VAL A 5 10.97 -3.93 -6.32
C VAL A 5 9.99 -3.14 -7.18
N ILE A 6 9.54 -2.01 -6.65
CA ILE A 6 8.81 -0.99 -7.41
C ILE A 6 9.86 -0.01 -7.94
N ARG A 7 9.95 0.13 -9.27
CA ARG A 7 11.04 0.79 -9.99
C ARG A 7 10.71 2.22 -10.37
N GLY A 8 11.61 3.15 -10.07
CA GLY A 8 11.68 4.48 -10.70
C GLY A 8 10.47 5.41 -10.51
N GLY A 9 9.63 5.14 -9.51
CA GLY A 9 8.46 5.97 -9.21
C GLY A 9 8.80 7.23 -8.43
N THR A 10 7.85 8.16 -8.36
CA THR A 10 7.92 9.29 -7.43
C THR A 10 7.36 8.85 -6.08
N VAL A 11 8.24 8.67 -5.10
CA VAL A 11 7.89 8.24 -3.75
C VAL A 11 7.34 9.42 -2.96
N ILE A 12 6.12 9.27 -2.46
CA ILE A 12 5.51 10.16 -1.44
C ILE A 12 5.40 9.35 -0.16
N ASP A 13 6.31 9.55 0.78
CA ASP A 13 6.50 8.66 1.94
C ASP A 13 5.49 8.87 3.10
N GLY A 14 4.55 9.81 2.95
CA GLY A 14 3.55 10.13 3.96
C GLY A 14 4.04 11.02 5.11
N THR A 15 5.31 11.44 5.12
CA THR A 15 5.88 12.34 6.16
C THR A 15 5.51 13.81 5.98
N GLY A 16 4.86 14.16 4.87
CA GLY A 16 4.54 15.54 4.49
C GLY A 16 5.68 16.31 3.83
N ARG A 17 6.83 15.67 3.59
CA ARG A 17 7.94 16.21 2.79
C ARG A 17 7.65 16.11 1.29
N ASP A 18 8.40 16.86 0.50
CA ASP A 18 8.38 16.77 -0.95
C ASP A 18 8.74 15.36 -1.44
N GLY A 19 8.13 14.94 -2.54
CA GLY A 19 8.40 13.65 -3.17
C GLY A 19 9.78 13.55 -3.79
N PHE A 20 10.29 12.33 -3.90
CA PHE A 20 11.57 12.05 -4.55
C PHE A 20 11.48 10.80 -5.44
N THR A 21 12.26 10.78 -6.52
CA THR A 21 12.30 9.63 -7.42
C THR A 21 13.19 8.53 -6.87
N GLY A 22 12.73 7.28 -6.95
CA GLY A 22 13.56 6.11 -6.67
C GLY A 22 12.78 4.82 -6.58
N ASP A 23 13.50 3.78 -6.20
CA ASP A 23 12.94 2.43 -6.05
C ASP A 23 12.39 2.20 -4.62
N VAL A 24 11.47 1.26 -4.48
CA VAL A 24 11.05 0.71 -3.18
C VAL A 24 11.25 -0.80 -3.22
N ALA A 25 12.07 -1.33 -2.32
CA ALA A 25 12.37 -2.76 -2.24
C ALA A 25 11.67 -3.42 -1.04
N ILE A 26 11.13 -4.62 -1.27
CA ILE A 26 10.37 -5.38 -0.29
C ILE A 26 10.97 -6.79 -0.16
N GLU A 27 11.14 -7.25 1.09
CA GLU A 27 11.56 -8.60 1.46
C GLU A 27 10.69 -9.09 2.63
N ASP A 28 10.19 -10.32 2.56
CA ASP A 28 9.38 -10.94 3.63
C ASP A 28 8.21 -10.04 4.11
N GLY A 29 7.56 -9.36 3.16
CA GLY A 29 6.44 -8.45 3.43
C GLY A 29 6.82 -7.13 4.10
N ARG A 30 8.11 -6.80 4.21
CA ARG A 30 8.61 -5.55 4.81
C ARG A 30 9.38 -4.73 3.79
N ILE A 31 9.26 -3.41 3.90
CA ILE A 31 10.06 -2.47 3.11
C ILE A 31 11.49 -2.47 3.66
N VAL A 32 12.48 -2.78 2.81
CA VAL A 32 13.91 -2.85 3.18
C VAL A 32 14.76 -1.73 2.59
N ALA A 33 14.29 -1.07 1.54
CA ALA A 33 14.93 0.12 0.97
C ALA A 33 13.89 1.04 0.31
N VAL A 34 14.15 2.35 0.40
CA VAL A 34 13.32 3.41 -0.19
C VAL A 34 14.23 4.46 -0.80
N GLY A 35 14.00 4.81 -2.05
CA GLY A 35 14.82 5.74 -2.82
C GLY A 35 16.05 5.10 -3.45
N GLY A 36 16.74 5.87 -4.29
CA GLY A 36 17.90 5.39 -5.04
C GLY A 36 17.55 4.27 -6.02
N LYS A 37 18.54 3.42 -6.32
CA LYS A 37 18.41 2.28 -7.24
C LYS A 37 18.60 0.97 -6.48
N ALA A 38 17.54 0.17 -6.39
CA ALA A 38 17.56 -1.10 -5.69
C ALA A 38 18.19 -2.21 -6.55
N GLY A 39 18.64 -3.29 -5.90
CA GLY A 39 19.16 -4.48 -6.56
C GLY A 39 18.09 -5.25 -7.36
N PRO A 40 18.46 -6.38 -7.98
CA PRO A 40 17.52 -7.23 -8.70
C PRO A 40 16.47 -7.84 -7.75
N ALA A 41 15.25 -8.03 -8.24
CA ALA A 41 14.15 -8.65 -7.49
C ALA A 41 13.54 -9.84 -8.23
N ARG A 42 12.81 -10.70 -7.50
CA ARG A 42 12.03 -11.80 -8.09
C ARG A 42 10.84 -11.29 -8.88
N HIS A 43 10.27 -10.17 -8.46
CA HIS A 43 9.19 -9.47 -9.14
C HIS A 43 9.52 -7.98 -9.21
N GLU A 44 9.46 -7.41 -10.41
CA GLU A 44 9.73 -5.99 -10.63
C GLU A 44 8.49 -5.32 -11.21
N ILE A 45 8.13 -4.16 -10.64
CA ILE A 45 6.98 -3.35 -11.04
C ILE A 45 7.52 -2.02 -11.58
N ASP A 46 7.24 -1.69 -12.84
CA ASP A 46 7.60 -0.39 -13.41
C ASP A 46 6.62 0.69 -12.96
N ALA A 47 7.10 1.68 -12.22
CA ALA A 47 6.33 2.81 -11.72
C ALA A 47 6.81 4.16 -12.30
N ALA A 48 7.54 4.15 -13.42
CA ALA A 48 7.98 5.37 -14.07
C ALA A 48 6.80 6.29 -14.41
N GLY A 49 6.88 7.55 -13.97
CA GLY A 49 5.80 8.53 -14.15
C GLY A 49 4.59 8.34 -13.22
N LEU A 50 4.63 7.36 -12.31
CA LEU A 50 3.58 7.10 -11.32
C LEU A 50 4.05 7.48 -9.91
N LEU A 51 3.08 7.60 -9.00
CA LEU A 51 3.35 7.79 -7.58
C LEU A 51 3.47 6.44 -6.87
N VAL A 52 4.39 6.37 -5.91
CA VAL A 52 4.50 5.27 -4.96
C VAL A 52 4.23 5.83 -3.58
N THR A 53 3.13 5.42 -2.96
CA THR A 53 2.67 5.93 -1.67
C THR A 53 2.53 4.79 -0.68
N PRO A 54 2.51 5.06 0.64
CA PRO A 54 1.90 4.15 1.58
C PRO A 54 0.47 3.80 1.12
N GLY A 55 0.05 2.57 1.40
CA GLY A 55 -1.34 2.21 1.23
C GLY A 55 -2.22 3.06 2.14
N PHE A 56 -3.40 3.43 1.67
CA PHE A 56 -4.27 4.32 2.43
C PHE A 56 -4.90 3.61 3.64
N ILE A 57 -5.13 4.38 4.69
CA ILE A 57 -5.81 3.94 5.91
C ILE A 57 -7.20 4.57 5.90
N ASP A 58 -8.22 3.75 5.74
CA ASP A 58 -9.61 4.19 5.85
C ASP A 58 -10.07 4.06 7.30
N ILE A 59 -10.17 5.19 7.99
CA ILE A 59 -10.47 5.25 9.42
C ILE A 59 -11.96 5.09 9.72
N HIS A 60 -12.82 5.04 8.70
CA HIS A 60 -14.26 5.07 8.92
C HIS A 60 -15.03 4.23 7.90
N THR A 61 -15.10 2.93 8.18
CA THR A 61 -15.81 1.97 7.33
C THR A 61 -16.90 1.21 8.10
N HIS A 62 -17.77 0.58 7.32
CA HIS A 62 -18.83 -0.31 7.79
C HIS A 62 -18.73 -1.69 7.09
N TYR A 63 -17.50 -2.17 6.88
CA TYR A 63 -17.26 -3.48 6.25
C TYR A 63 -17.44 -4.67 7.19
N ASP A 64 -17.85 -4.45 8.45
CA ASP A 64 -17.99 -5.48 9.48
C ASP A 64 -18.74 -6.73 8.98
N GLY A 65 -19.85 -6.52 8.28
CA GLY A 65 -20.57 -7.59 7.60
C GLY A 65 -19.82 -8.07 6.35
N GLN A 66 -19.49 -7.17 5.43
CA GLN A 66 -18.90 -7.52 4.13
C GLN A 66 -17.61 -8.35 4.24
N ALA A 67 -16.79 -8.11 5.28
CA ALA A 67 -15.56 -8.84 5.53
C ALA A 67 -15.76 -10.35 5.75
N VAL A 68 -16.98 -10.80 6.08
CA VAL A 68 -17.24 -12.25 6.26
C VAL A 68 -17.48 -13.01 4.95
N TRP A 69 -17.80 -12.32 3.85
CA TRP A 69 -18.06 -12.96 2.55
C TRP A 69 -17.22 -12.44 1.38
N ASP A 70 -16.66 -11.23 1.49
CA ASP A 70 -15.81 -10.62 0.47
C ASP A 70 -14.35 -10.59 0.94
N ARG A 71 -13.51 -11.40 0.30
CA ARG A 71 -12.08 -11.50 0.61
C ARG A 71 -11.26 -10.32 0.11
N HIS A 72 -11.82 -9.51 -0.78
CA HIS A 72 -11.09 -8.44 -1.45
C HIS A 72 -11.45 -7.06 -0.90
N LEU A 73 -12.66 -6.89 -0.35
CA LEU A 73 -13.19 -5.59 0.03
C LEU A 73 -12.99 -4.61 -1.14
N ALA A 74 -13.42 -5.04 -2.34
CA ALA A 74 -13.10 -4.37 -3.61
C ALA A 74 -13.37 -2.86 -3.63
N PRO A 75 -14.46 -2.34 -3.01
CA PRO A 75 -14.69 -0.90 -2.95
C PRO A 75 -13.57 -0.11 -2.24
N SER A 76 -12.79 -0.74 -1.34
CA SER A 76 -11.64 -0.11 -0.70
C SER A 76 -10.34 -0.45 -1.42
N SER A 77 -10.09 -1.73 -1.71
CA SER A 77 -8.82 -2.17 -2.26
C SER A 77 -8.54 -1.58 -3.65
N TRP A 78 -9.56 -1.37 -4.47
CA TRP A 78 -9.42 -0.73 -5.79
C TRP A 78 -9.05 0.75 -5.71
N HIS A 79 -9.30 1.41 -4.58
CA HIS A 79 -8.96 2.81 -4.35
C HIS A 79 -7.66 2.99 -3.55
N GLY A 80 -6.86 1.92 -3.41
CA GLY A 80 -5.55 1.98 -2.74
C GLY A 80 -5.60 1.87 -1.21
N VAL A 81 -6.75 1.56 -0.63
CA VAL A 81 -6.87 1.28 0.81
C VAL A 81 -6.26 -0.08 1.13
N THR A 82 -5.39 -0.11 2.13
CA THR A 82 -4.71 -1.33 2.60
C THR A 82 -5.03 -1.68 4.05
N THR A 83 -5.62 -0.74 4.79
CA THR A 83 -6.07 -0.93 6.17
C THR A 83 -7.40 -0.21 6.35
N ALA A 84 -8.39 -0.89 6.93
CA ALA A 84 -9.70 -0.35 7.22
C ALA A 84 -10.02 -0.49 8.71
N VAL A 85 -10.60 0.56 9.30
CA VAL A 85 -11.15 0.54 10.65
C VAL A 85 -12.67 0.34 10.55
N MET A 86 -13.16 -0.68 11.27
CA MET A 86 -14.56 -1.12 11.31
C MET A 86 -15.14 -0.94 12.72
N GLY A 87 -16.44 -1.19 12.91
CA GLY A 87 -17.11 -1.00 14.21
C GLY A 87 -17.53 0.45 14.49
N ASN A 88 -17.70 1.24 13.43
CA ASN A 88 -18.02 2.66 13.53
C ASN A 88 -19.51 2.91 13.83
N CYS A 89 -19.82 4.11 14.32
CA CYS A 89 -21.19 4.60 14.52
C CYS A 89 -22.07 3.74 15.44
N GLY A 90 -21.47 2.95 16.34
CA GLY A 90 -22.21 2.04 17.22
C GLY A 90 -22.70 0.76 16.53
N VAL A 91 -22.26 0.49 15.31
CA VAL A 91 -22.57 -0.73 14.55
C VAL A 91 -21.29 -1.52 14.36
N GLY A 92 -21.27 -2.73 14.92
CA GLY A 92 -20.20 -3.68 14.75
C GLY A 92 -20.75 -5.10 14.83
N PHE A 93 -20.07 -6.03 14.17
CA PHE A 93 -20.41 -7.45 14.21
C PHE A 93 -19.39 -8.14 15.13
N ALA A 94 -19.87 -8.71 16.23
CA ALA A 94 -19.09 -9.46 17.20
C ALA A 94 -19.30 -10.96 17.04
#